data_AF-A0A011QAZ9-F1
#
_entry.id   AF-A0A011QAZ9-F1
#
_cell.length_a   1.000
_cell.length_b   1.000
_cell.length_c   1.000
_cell.angle_alpha   90.00
_cell.angle_beta   90.00
_cell.angle_gamma   90.00
#
_symmetry.space_group_name_H-M   'P 1'
#
loop_
_entity.id
_entity.type
_entity.pdbx_description
1 polymer ?
#
loop_
_entity_poly.entity_id
_entity_poly.type
_entity_poly.pdbx_seq_one_letter_code
_entity_poly.pdbx_strand_id
1 'polypeptide(L)'
;MLPFENKMQISRGKEEFSVTVESKKSRAVQFISWGMVVFWMAVIFWFSSHPADESVRWSVGVMRLGAEVLSNWQWVGLIVFIILYHLFLIWLARMSAPLVAKILLFSVFILISLGIVYVLYTTIRPRVSSLGLFQMNRWVIHRHLRKTTHFFIYLFLGSFLMNALTVSGVKWIKAFVMAILISFFYAISDELHQHFVPGRTPLVMDVIIDTVGATVGVLLYSTLNQLIQWIRKYTAKADRKQEAIS
;
A
#
# COMPACT_ATOMS: atom_id res chain seq x y z
N MET A 1 -22.52 -43.40 26.20
CA MET A 1 -23.42 -42.70 25.24
C MET A 1 -23.77 -41.36 25.84
N LEU A 2 -23.30 -40.24 25.26
CA LEU A 2 -23.74 -38.92 25.72
C LEU A 2 -25.21 -38.71 25.34
N PRO A 3 -26.07 -38.17 26.23
CA PRO A 3 -27.50 -38.05 25.98
C PRO A 3 -27.78 -37.18 24.74
N PHE A 4 -28.71 -37.63 23.90
CA PHE A 4 -29.06 -37.03 22.60
C PHE A 4 -29.45 -35.55 22.70
N GLU A 5 -30.08 -35.14 23.82
CA GLU A 5 -30.48 -33.76 24.11
C GLU A 5 -29.30 -32.78 24.21
N ASN A 6 -28.18 -33.23 24.78
CA ASN A 6 -27.00 -32.38 24.96
C ASN A 6 -26.33 -32.06 23.63
N LYS A 7 -26.36 -33.01 22.68
CA LYS A 7 -25.85 -32.82 21.32
C LYS A 7 -26.70 -31.81 20.52
N MET A 8 -28.01 -31.80 20.76
CA MET A 8 -28.96 -30.90 20.09
C MET A 8 -28.82 -29.47 20.60
N GLN A 9 -28.72 -29.26 21.92
CA GLN A 9 -28.45 -27.93 22.51
C GLN A 9 -27.09 -27.36 22.10
N ILE A 10 -26.04 -28.19 22.04
CA ILE A 10 -24.71 -27.75 21.57
C ILE A 10 -24.75 -27.39 20.08
N SER A 11 -25.54 -28.09 19.26
CA SER A 11 -25.70 -27.74 17.84
C SER A 11 -26.49 -26.44 17.65
N ARG A 12 -27.56 -26.24 18.43
CA ARG A 12 -28.37 -25.00 18.42
C ARG A 12 -27.57 -23.80 18.90
N GLY A 13 -26.80 -23.95 19.99
CA GLY A 13 -25.92 -22.90 20.48
C GLY A 13 -24.77 -22.58 19.52
N LYS A 14 -24.28 -23.55 18.75
CA LYS A 14 -23.29 -23.30 17.67
C LYS A 14 -23.92 -22.60 16.47
N GLU A 15 -25.14 -22.96 16.08
CA GLU A 15 -25.88 -22.25 15.02
C GLU A 15 -26.21 -20.82 15.46
N GLU A 16 -26.76 -20.63 16.64
CA GLU A 16 -27.14 -19.32 17.19
C GLU A 16 -25.92 -18.42 17.45
N PHE A 17 -24.78 -18.99 17.91
CA PHE A 17 -23.50 -18.28 17.98
C PHE A 17 -22.90 -17.99 16.60
N SER A 18 -23.03 -18.90 15.62
CA SER A 18 -22.56 -18.66 14.25
C SER A 18 -23.40 -17.62 13.51
N VAL A 19 -24.71 -17.54 13.79
CA VAL A 19 -25.65 -16.57 13.23
C VAL A 19 -25.48 -15.19 13.89
N THR A 20 -25.16 -15.13 15.18
CA THR A 20 -24.90 -13.86 15.89
C THR A 20 -23.51 -13.28 15.60
N VAL A 21 -22.53 -14.11 15.25
CA VAL A 21 -21.17 -13.66 14.84
C VAL A 21 -21.13 -13.18 13.38
N GLU A 22 -22.17 -13.43 12.58
CA GLU A 22 -22.37 -12.77 11.28
C GLU A 22 -22.90 -11.34 11.50
N SER A 23 -22.11 -10.54 12.24
CA SER A 23 -22.35 -9.13 12.52
C SER A 23 -22.49 -8.38 11.19
N LYS A 24 -23.74 -8.03 10.85
CA LYS A 24 -24.06 -7.13 9.75
C LYS A 24 -23.30 -5.82 10.01
N LYS A 25 -22.19 -5.60 9.30
CA LYS A 25 -21.37 -4.39 9.47
C LYS A 25 -22.27 -3.16 9.43
N SER A 26 -22.05 -2.20 10.35
CA SER A 26 -22.96 -1.07 10.53
C SER A 26 -23.13 -0.30 9.22
N ARG A 27 -24.34 0.22 8.95
CA ARG A 27 -24.64 1.02 7.75
C ARG A 27 -23.64 2.16 7.56
N ALA A 28 -23.16 2.77 8.65
CA ALA A 28 -22.14 3.81 8.62
C ALA A 28 -20.83 3.35 7.95
N VAL A 29 -20.35 2.13 8.25
CA VAL A 29 -19.10 1.60 7.65
C VAL A 29 -19.28 1.33 6.15
N GLN A 30 -20.48 0.91 5.73
CA GLN A 30 -20.81 0.78 4.30
C GLN A 30 -20.76 2.13 3.60
N PHE A 31 -21.42 3.15 4.15
CA PHE A 31 -21.43 4.50 3.60
C PHE A 31 -20.01 5.09 3.49
N ILE A 32 -19.20 4.94 4.54
CA ILE A 32 -17.80 5.41 4.53
C ILE A 32 -16.98 4.68 3.46
N SER A 33 -17.15 3.36 3.33
CA SER A 33 -16.39 2.56 2.37
C SER A 33 -16.73 2.93 0.93
N TRP A 34 -18.01 3.12 0.61
CA TRP A 34 -18.43 3.59 -0.71
C TRP A 34 -18.08 5.07 -0.95
N GLY A 35 -18.13 5.91 0.09
CA GLY A 35 -17.65 7.29 0.04
C GLY A 35 -16.18 7.38 -0.38
N MET A 36 -15.32 6.51 0.16
CA MET A 36 -13.92 6.41 -0.26
C MET A 36 -13.77 6.02 -1.73
N VAL A 37 -14.58 5.08 -2.24
CA VAL A 37 -14.57 4.70 -3.67
C VAL A 37 -14.92 5.91 -4.53
N VAL A 38 -16.04 6.59 -4.24
CA VAL A 38 -16.50 7.74 -5.02
C VAL A 38 -15.49 8.89 -4.98
N PHE A 39 -14.95 9.19 -3.80
CA PHE A 39 -13.89 10.19 -3.65
C PHE A 39 -12.68 9.84 -4.52
N TRP A 40 -12.23 8.59 -4.48
CA TRP A 40 -11.05 8.17 -5.23
C TRP A 40 -11.29 8.17 -6.75
N MET A 41 -12.50 7.80 -7.19
CA MET A 41 -12.91 7.95 -8.58
C MET A 41 -12.87 9.43 -9.01
N ALA A 42 -13.34 10.36 -8.17
CA ALA A 42 -13.25 11.79 -8.45
C ALA A 42 -11.79 12.27 -8.57
N VAL A 43 -10.87 11.73 -7.75
CA VAL A 43 -9.43 12.02 -7.87
C VAL A 43 -8.88 11.54 -9.22
N ILE A 44 -9.21 10.32 -9.65
CA ILE A 44 -8.82 9.79 -10.97
C ILE A 44 -9.33 10.69 -12.08
N PHE A 45 -10.62 11.02 -12.05
CA PHE A 45 -11.27 11.85 -13.05
C PHE A 45 -10.62 13.24 -13.13
N TRP A 46 -10.31 13.83 -11.98
CA TRP A 46 -9.61 15.12 -11.91
C TRP A 46 -8.25 15.05 -12.62
N PHE A 47 -7.42 14.04 -12.36
CA PHE A 47 -6.15 13.86 -13.08
C PHE A 47 -6.34 13.63 -14.60
N SER A 48 -7.38 12.89 -14.98
CA SER A 48 -7.73 12.59 -16.36
C SER A 48 -8.19 13.81 -17.16
N SER A 49 -8.87 14.75 -16.51
CA SER A 49 -9.38 15.99 -17.14
C SER A 49 -8.30 16.99 -17.55
N HIS A 50 -7.07 16.84 -17.06
CA HIS A 50 -6.00 17.79 -17.38
C HIS A 50 -5.46 17.59 -18.81
N PRO A 51 -5.33 18.67 -19.60
CA PRO A 51 -4.65 18.67 -20.89
C PRO A 51 -3.25 18.04 -20.84
N ALA A 52 -2.77 17.56 -21.98
CA ALA A 52 -1.50 16.82 -22.03
C ALA A 52 -0.28 17.66 -21.63
N ASP A 53 -0.25 18.94 -21.98
CA ASP A 53 0.82 19.86 -21.60
C ASP A 53 0.88 20.09 -20.09
N GLU A 54 -0.28 20.20 -19.43
CA GLU A 54 -0.35 20.31 -17.97
C GLU A 54 0.09 19.01 -17.30
N SER A 55 -0.34 17.86 -17.82
CA SER A 55 0.10 16.54 -17.33
C SER A 55 1.62 16.37 -17.42
N VAL A 56 2.23 16.80 -18.53
CA VAL A 56 3.69 16.81 -18.70
C VAL A 56 4.36 17.72 -17.67
N ARG A 57 3.82 18.92 -17.44
CA ARG A 57 4.32 19.86 -16.43
C ARG A 57 4.32 19.24 -15.04
N TRP A 58 3.25 18.53 -14.66
CA TRP A 58 3.18 17.81 -13.38
C TRP A 58 4.22 16.70 -13.27
N SER A 59 4.37 15.85 -14.28
CA SER A 59 5.40 14.78 -14.25
C SER A 59 6.82 15.35 -14.20
N VAL A 60 7.10 16.42 -14.92
CA VAL A 60 8.39 17.12 -14.85
C VAL A 60 8.60 17.75 -13.46
N GLY A 61 7.54 18.28 -12.84
CA GLY A 61 7.57 18.78 -11.46
C GLY A 61 7.94 17.71 -10.45
N VAL A 62 7.27 16.55 -10.49
CA VAL A 62 7.60 15.39 -9.63
C VAL A 62 9.03 14.93 -9.86
N MET A 63 9.46 14.86 -11.12
CA MET A 63 10.85 14.52 -11.45
C MET A 63 11.84 15.54 -10.89
N ARG A 64 11.55 16.84 -10.97
CA ARG A 64 12.40 17.90 -10.41
C ARG A 64 12.48 17.83 -8.90
N LEU A 65 11.36 17.59 -8.21
CA LEU A 65 11.36 17.37 -6.76
C LEU A 65 12.20 16.15 -6.39
N GLY A 66 12.02 15.03 -7.09
CA GLY A 66 12.85 13.83 -6.91
C GLY A 66 14.32 14.10 -7.18
N ALA A 67 14.63 14.88 -8.23
CA ALA A 67 15.98 15.32 -8.58
C ALA A 67 16.60 16.16 -7.49
N GLU A 68 15.85 17.11 -6.95
CA GLU A 68 16.29 18.02 -5.92
C GLU A 68 16.58 17.23 -4.64
N VAL A 69 15.68 16.33 -4.22
CA VAL A 69 15.89 15.41 -3.10
C VAL A 69 17.14 14.55 -3.31
N LEU A 70 17.29 13.95 -4.49
CA LEU A 70 18.46 13.12 -4.82
C LEU A 70 19.76 13.94 -4.92
N SER A 71 19.70 15.17 -5.43
CA SER A 71 20.87 16.06 -5.50
C SER A 71 21.32 16.52 -4.11
N ASN A 72 20.37 16.64 -3.18
CA ASN A 72 20.57 16.90 -1.77
C ASN A 72 20.83 15.62 -0.97
N TRP A 73 21.50 14.63 -1.58
CA TRP A 73 21.80 13.32 -0.98
C TRP A 73 22.50 13.42 0.38
N GLN A 74 23.26 14.50 0.64
CA GLN A 74 23.90 14.76 1.94
C GLN A 74 22.87 14.90 3.06
N TRP A 75 21.78 15.63 2.80
CA TRP A 75 20.69 15.84 3.74
C TRP A 75 19.83 14.59 3.90
N VAL A 76 19.56 13.88 2.81
CA VAL A 76 18.84 12.60 2.86
C VAL A 76 19.63 11.57 3.66
N GLY A 77 20.94 11.45 3.39
CA GLY A 77 21.86 10.59 4.13
C GLY A 77 21.93 10.96 5.60
N LEU A 78 22.00 12.26 5.92
CA LEU A 78 21.99 12.76 7.31
C LEU A 78 20.70 12.40 8.05
N ILE A 79 19.53 12.60 7.43
CA ILE A 79 18.23 12.25 8.04
C ILE A 79 18.14 10.75 8.30
N VAL A 80 18.49 9.92 7.31
CA VAL A 80 18.51 8.46 7.46
C VAL A 80 19.49 8.04 8.56
N PHE A 81 20.67 8.66 8.59
CA PHE A 81 21.67 8.41 9.63
C PHE A 81 21.16 8.76 11.02
N ILE A 82 20.51 9.93 11.20
CA ILE A 82 19.93 10.34 12.48
C ILE A 82 18.86 9.34 12.93
N ILE A 83 17.99 8.88 12.02
CA ILE A 83 16.95 7.89 12.33
C ILE A 83 17.57 6.58 12.78
N LEU A 84 18.52 6.02 12.00
CA LEU A 84 19.20 4.78 12.34
C LEU A 84 20.00 4.89 13.65
N TYR A 85 20.65 6.03 13.88
CA TYR A 85 21.36 6.33 15.11
C TYR A 85 20.41 6.32 16.31
N HIS A 86 19.24 6.96 16.21
CA HIS A 86 18.24 6.96 17.27
C HIS A 86 17.70 5.55 17.55
N LEU A 87 17.38 4.78 16.51
CA LEU A 87 16.94 3.39 16.65
C LEU A 87 18.02 2.52 17.33
N PHE A 88 19.29 2.71 16.95
CA PHE A 88 20.42 2.03 17.55
C PHE A 88 20.58 2.38 19.03
N LEU A 89 20.46 3.65 19.42
CA LEU A 89 20.53 4.06 20.83
C LEU A 89 19.39 3.47 21.67
N ILE A 90 18.16 3.44 21.13
CA ILE A 90 17.02 2.81 21.81
C ILE A 90 17.29 1.31 22.02
N TRP A 91 17.83 0.63 21.01
CA TRP A 91 18.22 -0.77 21.10
C TRP A 91 19.34 -1.00 22.13
N LEU A 92 20.40 -0.19 22.09
CA LEU A 92 21.55 -0.27 23.00
C LEU A 92 21.15 -0.01 24.47
N ALA A 93 20.22 0.92 24.68
CA ALA A 93 19.67 1.22 26.00
C ALA A 93 18.90 0.02 26.59
N ARG A 94 18.14 -0.69 25.76
CA ARG A 94 17.35 -1.88 26.15
C ARG A 94 18.19 -3.14 26.36
N MET A 95 19.44 -3.16 25.88
CA MET A 95 20.32 -4.33 26.02
C MET A 95 20.80 -4.52 27.46
N SER A 96 20.56 -5.70 28.03
CA SER A 96 21.10 -6.12 29.33
C SER A 96 22.55 -6.59 29.19
N ALA A 97 23.47 -5.65 29.00
CA ALA A 97 24.90 -5.89 28.82
C ALA A 97 25.74 -4.98 29.74
N PRO A 98 26.95 -5.40 30.14
CA PRO A 98 27.85 -4.56 30.93
C PRO A 98 28.24 -3.29 30.17
N LEU A 99 28.52 -2.20 30.90
CA LEU A 99 28.82 -0.88 30.33
C LEU A 99 29.94 -0.93 29.28
N VAL A 100 30.99 -1.71 29.54
CA VAL A 100 32.13 -1.88 28.62
C VAL A 100 31.68 -2.44 27.27
N ALA A 101 30.79 -3.43 27.25
CA ALA A 101 30.27 -3.99 26.00
C ALA A 101 29.43 -2.97 25.22
N LYS A 102 28.64 -2.13 25.92
CA LYS A 102 27.87 -1.05 25.29
C LYS A 102 28.78 0.01 24.66
N ILE A 103 29.85 0.40 25.34
CA ILE A 103 30.85 1.34 24.82
C ILE A 103 31.54 0.76 23.58
N LEU A 104 31.96 -0.51 23.63
CA LEU A 104 32.58 -1.17 22.48
C LEU A 104 31.63 -1.23 21.27
N LEU A 105 30.37 -1.62 21.47
CA LEU A 105 29.36 -1.66 20.41
C LEU A 105 29.10 -0.28 19.82
N PHE A 106 29.03 0.76 20.67
CA PHE A 106 28.86 2.14 20.22
C PHE A 106 30.05 2.62 19.38
N SER A 107 31.28 2.33 19.81
CA SER A 107 32.50 2.67 19.07
C SER A 107 32.57 1.96 17.71
N VAL A 108 32.24 0.67 17.67
CA VAL A 108 32.15 -0.10 16.41
C VAL A 108 31.08 0.48 15.49
N PHE A 109 29.91 0.83 16.03
CA PHE A 109 28.84 1.47 15.26
C PHE A 109 29.28 2.80 14.64
N ILE A 110 29.99 3.65 15.39
CA ILE A 110 30.54 4.92 14.86
C ILE A 110 31.54 4.65 13.75
N LEU A 111 32.48 3.72 13.93
CA LEU A 111 33.49 3.40 12.92
C LEU A 111 32.86 2.89 11.62
N ILE A 112 31.90 1.97 11.72
CA ILE A 112 31.16 1.46 10.55
C ILE A 112 30.39 2.60 9.88
N SER A 113 29.72 3.44 10.66
CA SER A 113 28.97 4.58 10.14
C SER A 113 29.84 5.57 9.38
N LEU A 114 31.01 5.90 9.92
CA LEU A 114 32.00 6.75 9.24
C LEU A 114 32.51 6.10 7.95
N GLY A 115 32.77 4.80 7.96
CA GLY A 115 33.15 4.03 6.77
C GLY A 115 32.07 4.05 5.69
N ILE A 116 30.81 3.86 6.07
CA ILE A 116 29.66 3.95 5.15
C ILE A 116 29.58 5.36 4.56
N VAL A 117 29.61 6.41 5.39
CA VAL A 117 29.56 7.80 4.91
C VAL A 117 30.71 8.09 3.93
N TYR A 118 31.92 7.61 4.22
CA TYR A 118 33.07 7.77 3.34
C TYR A 118 32.88 7.06 1.99
N VAL A 119 32.39 5.82 1.98
CA VAL A 119 32.08 5.06 0.75
C VAL A 119 30.96 5.74 -0.05
N LEU A 120 29.90 6.20 0.61
CA LEU A 120 28.81 6.94 -0.03
C LEU A 120 29.34 8.22 -0.70
N TYR A 121 30.19 8.97 0.00
CA TYR A 121 30.77 10.22 -0.50
C TYR A 121 31.73 10.02 -1.67
N THR A 122 32.62 9.04 -1.60
CA THR A 122 33.69 8.84 -2.59
C THR A 122 33.25 7.98 -3.78
N THR A 123 32.43 6.96 -3.54
CA THR A 123 32.09 5.95 -4.54
C THR A 123 30.72 6.20 -5.16
N ILE A 124 29.72 6.53 -4.35
CA ILE A 124 28.34 6.63 -4.84
C ILE A 124 28.05 8.01 -5.42
N ARG A 125 28.46 9.09 -4.74
CA ARG A 125 28.19 10.47 -5.18
C ARG A 125 28.56 10.72 -6.66
N PRO A 126 29.77 10.38 -7.14
CA PRO A 126 30.14 10.67 -8.54
C PRO A 126 29.34 9.86 -9.56
N ARG A 127 28.89 8.65 -9.18
CA ARG A 127 28.16 7.73 -10.05
C ARG A 127 26.67 8.06 -10.16
N VAL A 128 26.07 8.61 -9.10
CA VAL A 128 24.68 9.10 -9.13
C VAL A 128 24.57 10.37 -9.98
N SER A 129 25.57 11.26 -9.93
CA SER A 129 25.62 12.42 -10.83
C SER A 129 25.81 12.04 -12.30
N SER A 130 26.44 10.89 -12.60
CA SER A 130 26.67 10.42 -13.96
C SER A 130 25.59 9.47 -14.50
N LEU A 131 24.61 9.08 -13.67
CA LEU A 131 23.58 8.09 -14.01
C LEU A 131 22.57 8.57 -15.08
N GLY A 132 22.71 9.78 -15.63
CA GLY A 132 22.05 10.18 -16.87
C GLY A 132 20.52 10.18 -16.83
N LEU A 133 19.89 9.99 -15.67
CA LEU A 133 18.42 9.96 -15.51
C LEU A 133 17.78 11.26 -16.02
N PHE A 134 18.52 12.38 -15.99
CA PHE A 134 18.10 13.68 -16.54
C PHE A 134 18.34 13.86 -18.03
N GLN A 135 19.09 12.96 -18.67
CA GLN A 135 19.32 12.98 -20.12
C GLN A 135 18.26 12.21 -20.89
N MET A 136 17.42 11.42 -20.21
CA MET A 136 16.27 10.78 -20.86
C MET A 136 15.28 11.85 -21.35
N ASN A 137 14.76 11.67 -22.56
CA ASN A 137 13.80 12.59 -23.17
C ASN A 137 12.58 12.79 -22.23
N ARG A 138 12.23 14.06 -21.95
CA ARG A 138 11.10 14.42 -21.08
C ARG A 138 9.80 13.69 -21.43
N TRP A 139 9.56 13.42 -22.71
CA TRP A 139 8.39 12.67 -23.18
C TRP A 139 8.42 11.19 -22.79
N VAL A 140 9.60 10.56 -22.79
CA VAL A 140 9.78 9.17 -22.35
C VAL A 140 9.56 9.07 -20.83
N ILE A 141 10.14 10.00 -20.07
CA ILE A 141 9.97 10.07 -18.62
C ILE A 141 8.50 10.29 -18.25
N HIS A 142 7.84 11.28 -18.86
CA HIS A 142 6.40 11.54 -18.66
C HIS A 142 5.58 10.28 -18.95
N ARG A 143 5.83 9.61 -20.07
CA ARG A 143 5.08 8.39 -20.42
C ARG A 143 5.24 7.29 -19.39
N HIS A 144 6.44 7.08 -18.85
CA HIS A 144 6.67 6.08 -17.81
C HIS A 144 6.05 6.47 -16.48
N LEU A 145 6.24 7.71 -16.03
CA LEU A 145 5.64 8.21 -14.79
C LEU A 145 4.11 8.12 -14.85
N ARG A 146 3.48 8.56 -15.94
CA ARG A 146 2.03 8.47 -16.12
C ARG A 146 1.55 7.03 -15.98
N LYS A 147 2.15 6.08 -16.70
CA LYS A 147 1.76 4.65 -16.64
C LYS A 147 1.89 4.06 -15.24
N THR A 148 2.97 4.38 -14.53
CA THR A 148 3.17 3.92 -13.16
C THR A 148 2.15 4.55 -12.21
N THR A 149 1.86 5.85 -12.35
CA THR A 149 0.83 6.53 -11.56
C THR A 149 -0.54 5.91 -11.78
N HIS A 150 -0.93 5.69 -13.03
CA HIS A 150 -2.18 5.05 -13.42
C HIS A 150 -2.33 3.66 -12.77
N PHE A 151 -1.31 2.81 -12.89
CA PHE A 151 -1.26 1.52 -12.19
C PHE A 151 -1.54 1.63 -10.68
N PHE A 152 -0.85 2.55 -9.97
CA PHE A 152 -1.01 2.69 -8.52
C PHE A 152 -2.37 3.28 -8.12
N ILE A 153 -2.88 4.26 -8.86
CA ILE A 153 -4.17 4.87 -8.54
C ILE A 153 -5.30 3.84 -8.74
N TYR A 154 -5.23 3.00 -9.78
CA TYR A 154 -6.18 1.90 -9.96
C TYR A 154 -5.97 0.76 -8.95
N LEU A 155 -4.75 0.50 -8.47
CA LEU A 155 -4.50 -0.41 -7.35
C LEU A 155 -5.26 0.01 -6.09
N PHE A 156 -5.24 1.30 -5.74
CA PHE A 156 -6.04 1.81 -4.63
C PHE A 156 -7.54 1.69 -4.91
N LEU A 157 -7.99 2.02 -6.13
CA LEU A 157 -9.39 1.88 -6.52
C LEU A 157 -9.88 0.43 -6.34
N GLY A 158 -9.13 -0.56 -6.84
CA GLY A 158 -9.45 -1.98 -6.70
C GLY A 158 -9.50 -2.43 -5.24
N SER A 159 -8.58 -1.94 -4.41
CA SER A 159 -8.57 -2.20 -2.96
C SER A 159 -9.81 -1.63 -2.26
N PHE A 160 -10.21 -0.40 -2.60
CA PHE A 160 -11.39 0.24 -2.03
C PHE A 160 -12.70 -0.41 -2.49
N LEU A 161 -12.79 -0.81 -3.76
CA LEU A 161 -13.93 -1.55 -4.28
C LEU A 161 -14.08 -2.91 -3.58
N MET A 162 -12.97 -3.65 -3.44
CA MET A 162 -13.00 -4.93 -2.73
C MET A 162 -13.44 -4.76 -1.27
N ASN A 163 -12.96 -3.70 -0.60
CA ASN A 163 -13.39 -3.35 0.75
C ASN A 163 -14.89 -3.03 0.81
N ALA A 164 -15.37 -2.12 -0.05
CA ALA A 164 -16.75 -1.68 -0.07
C ALA A 164 -17.73 -2.83 -0.35
N LEU A 165 -17.42 -3.69 -1.33
CA LEU A 165 -18.22 -4.86 -1.67
C LEU A 165 -18.24 -5.90 -0.54
N THR A 166 -17.09 -6.21 0.04
CA THR A 166 -16.99 -7.16 1.17
C THR A 166 -17.73 -6.62 2.40
N VAL A 167 -17.62 -5.33 2.69
CA VAL A 167 -18.34 -4.66 3.79
C VAL A 167 -19.85 -4.65 3.56
N SER A 168 -20.29 -4.62 2.30
CA SER A 168 -21.70 -4.68 1.90
C SER A 168 -22.28 -6.10 1.92
N GLY A 169 -21.51 -7.11 2.33
CA GLY A 169 -21.96 -8.50 2.44
C GLY A 169 -21.88 -9.29 1.13
N VAL A 170 -21.22 -8.76 0.09
CA VAL A 170 -21.01 -9.50 -1.16
C VAL A 170 -20.02 -10.63 -0.91
N LYS A 171 -20.38 -11.86 -1.32
CA LYS A 171 -19.49 -13.04 -1.21
C LYS A 171 -18.15 -12.77 -1.89
N TRP A 172 -17.05 -13.24 -1.29
CA TRP A 172 -15.68 -12.91 -1.73
C TRP A 172 -15.43 -13.08 -3.23
N ILE A 173 -15.81 -14.20 -3.84
CA ILE A 173 -15.62 -14.43 -5.30
C ILE A 173 -16.42 -13.41 -6.13
N LYS A 174 -17.66 -13.13 -5.74
CA LYS A 174 -18.50 -12.14 -6.43
C LYS A 174 -17.91 -10.73 -6.27
N ALA A 175 -17.46 -10.38 -5.07
CA ALA A 175 -16.83 -9.10 -4.78
C ALA A 175 -15.54 -8.92 -5.60
N PHE A 176 -14.73 -9.97 -5.69
CA PHE A 176 -13.49 -10.01 -6.46
C PHE A 176 -13.76 -9.70 -7.95
N VAL A 177 -14.68 -10.44 -8.57
CA VAL A 177 -15.04 -10.25 -9.98
C VAL A 177 -15.68 -8.88 -10.22
N MET A 178 -16.60 -8.46 -9.34
CA MET A 178 -17.25 -7.15 -9.46
C MET A 178 -16.26 -6.00 -9.34
N ALA A 179 -15.30 -6.07 -8.41
CA ALA A 179 -14.29 -5.02 -8.25
C ALA A 179 -13.46 -4.85 -9.53
N ILE A 180 -12.99 -5.95 -10.11
CA ILE A 180 -12.21 -5.93 -11.36
C ILE A 180 -13.06 -5.40 -12.52
N LEU A 181 -14.30 -5.86 -12.67
CA LEU A 181 -15.19 -5.39 -13.74
C LEU A 181 -15.51 -3.90 -13.61
N ILE A 182 -15.83 -3.42 -12.41
CA ILE A 182 -16.08 -1.99 -12.16
C ILE A 182 -14.83 -1.17 -12.52
N SER A 183 -13.65 -1.59 -12.07
CA SER A 183 -12.40 -0.90 -12.42
C SER A 183 -12.09 -0.93 -13.92
N PHE A 184 -12.34 -2.06 -14.59
CA PHE A 184 -12.14 -2.19 -16.04
C PHE A 184 -13.06 -1.24 -16.83
N PHE A 185 -14.35 -1.23 -16.54
CA PHE A 185 -15.28 -0.32 -17.19
C PHE A 185 -15.00 1.15 -16.85
N TYR A 186 -14.53 1.42 -15.64
CA TYR A 186 -14.09 2.75 -15.27
C TYR A 186 -12.84 3.19 -16.05
N ALA A 187 -11.87 2.31 -16.23
CA ALA A 187 -10.69 2.57 -17.06
C ALA A 187 -11.05 2.84 -18.53
N ILE A 188 -12.00 2.08 -19.08
CA ILE A 188 -12.55 2.38 -20.41
C ILE A 188 -13.17 3.78 -20.42
N SER A 189 -14.01 4.10 -19.43
CA SER A 189 -14.66 5.41 -19.37
C SER A 189 -13.65 6.56 -19.23
N ASP A 190 -12.54 6.33 -18.52
CA ASP A 190 -11.48 7.30 -18.35
C ASP A 190 -10.74 7.59 -19.66
N GLU A 191 -10.36 6.55 -20.41
CA GLU A 191 -9.72 6.72 -21.71
C GLU A 191 -10.68 7.33 -22.75
N LEU A 192 -11.96 6.98 -22.71
CA LEU A 192 -12.98 7.65 -23.53
C LEU A 192 -13.12 9.12 -23.16
N HIS A 193 -13.07 9.47 -21.88
CA HIS A 193 -13.06 10.88 -21.46
C HIS A 193 -11.81 11.61 -21.94
N GLN A 194 -10.62 11.00 -21.81
CA GLN A 194 -9.36 11.55 -22.28
C GLN A 194 -9.36 11.80 -23.80
N HIS A 195 -10.13 11.06 -24.59
CA HIS A 195 -10.30 11.35 -26.02
C HIS A 195 -10.80 12.78 -26.30
N PHE A 196 -11.62 13.32 -25.41
CA PHE A 196 -12.16 14.69 -25.52
C PHE A 196 -11.24 15.75 -24.88
N VAL A 197 -10.13 15.35 -24.26
CA VAL A 197 -9.19 16.24 -23.59
C VAL A 197 -8.07 16.64 -24.57
N PRO A 198 -7.76 17.94 -24.74
CA PRO A 198 -6.75 18.40 -25.68
C PRO A 198 -5.37 17.75 -25.49
N GLY A 199 -4.80 17.26 -26.59
CA GLY A 199 -3.46 16.67 -26.63
C GLY A 199 -3.33 15.29 -25.98
N ARG A 200 -4.41 14.71 -25.45
CA ARG A 200 -4.43 13.33 -24.95
C ARG A 200 -4.73 12.36 -26.07
N THR A 201 -4.21 11.14 -25.96
CA THR A 201 -4.46 10.06 -26.91
C THR A 201 -4.91 8.84 -26.13
N PRO A 202 -6.14 8.35 -26.35
CA PRO A 202 -6.61 7.16 -25.66
C PRO A 202 -5.79 5.95 -26.12
N LEU A 203 -5.37 5.10 -25.18
CA LEU A 203 -4.58 3.91 -25.45
C LEU A 203 -5.18 2.69 -24.76
N VAL A 204 -5.43 1.63 -25.53
CA VAL A 204 -5.85 0.33 -24.97
C VAL A 204 -4.86 -0.19 -23.92
N MET A 205 -3.58 0.11 -24.10
CA MET A 205 -2.55 -0.24 -23.11
C MET A 205 -2.73 0.46 -21.77
N ASP A 206 -3.33 1.65 -21.72
CA ASP A 206 -3.59 2.34 -20.45
C ASP A 206 -4.74 1.64 -19.71
N VAL A 207 -5.82 1.26 -20.41
CA VAL A 207 -6.91 0.42 -19.85
C VAL A 207 -6.36 -0.89 -19.27
N ILE A 208 -5.45 -1.55 -19.97
CA ILE A 208 -4.82 -2.80 -19.51
C ILE A 208 -4.02 -2.54 -18.23
N ILE A 209 -3.17 -1.52 -18.21
CA ILE A 209 -2.33 -1.18 -17.04
C ILE A 209 -3.20 -0.86 -15.83
N ASP A 210 -4.26 -0.07 -16.02
CA ASP A 210 -5.23 0.30 -14.99
C ASP A 210 -5.95 -0.93 -14.43
N THR A 211 -6.40 -1.83 -15.31
CA THR A 211 -7.07 -3.07 -14.91
C THR A 211 -6.14 -4.02 -14.15
N VAL A 212 -4.88 -4.12 -14.58
CA VAL A 212 -3.85 -4.90 -13.86
C VAL A 212 -3.58 -4.29 -12.49
N GLY A 213 -3.44 -2.96 -12.40
CA GLY A 213 -3.30 -2.24 -11.14
C GLY A 213 -4.44 -2.56 -10.18
N ALA A 214 -5.69 -2.41 -10.63
CA ALA A 214 -6.87 -2.74 -9.85
C ALA A 214 -6.90 -4.20 -9.39
N THR A 215 -6.55 -5.14 -10.27
CA THR A 215 -6.47 -6.57 -9.93
C THR A 215 -5.46 -6.83 -8.82
N VAL A 216 -4.27 -6.22 -8.90
CA VAL A 216 -3.25 -6.30 -7.83
C VAL A 216 -3.79 -5.71 -6.53
N GLY A 217 -4.52 -4.59 -6.58
CA GLY A 217 -5.18 -4.00 -5.41
C GLY A 217 -6.19 -4.92 -4.75
N VAL A 218 -7.07 -5.54 -5.54
CA VAL A 218 -8.05 -6.53 -5.05
C VAL A 218 -7.35 -7.72 -4.37
N LEU A 219 -6.27 -8.21 -4.97
CA LEU A 219 -5.47 -9.31 -4.40
C LEU A 219 -4.80 -8.89 -3.09
N LEU A 220 -4.15 -7.72 -3.04
CA LEU A 220 -3.52 -7.19 -1.84
C LEU A 220 -4.51 -7.02 -0.69
N TYR A 221 -5.68 -6.43 -0.95
CA TYR A 221 -6.73 -6.35 0.08
C TYR A 221 -7.16 -7.74 0.56
N SER A 222 -7.35 -8.68 -0.37
CA SER A 222 -7.80 -10.03 -0.06
C SER A 222 -6.81 -10.81 0.80
N THR A 223 -5.51 -10.73 0.50
CA THR A 223 -4.46 -11.41 1.26
C THR A 223 -4.27 -10.78 2.64
N LEU A 224 -4.29 -9.44 2.73
CA LEU A 224 -4.22 -8.72 4.01
C LEU A 224 -5.42 -9.06 4.92
N ASN A 225 -6.64 -9.10 4.36
CA ASN A 225 -7.83 -9.45 5.13
C ASN A 225 -7.77 -10.90 5.65
N GLN A 226 -7.30 -11.85 4.83
CA GLN A 226 -7.10 -13.24 5.26
C GLN A 226 -6.05 -13.34 6.36
N LEU A 227 -4.92 -12.62 6.23
CA LEU A 227 -3.87 -12.58 7.24
C LEU A 227 -4.41 -12.03 8.57
N ILE A 228 -5.17 -10.94 8.54
CA ILE A 228 -5.77 -10.35 9.75
C ILE A 228 -6.73 -11.32 10.43
N GLN A 229 -7.59 -12.01 9.67
CA GLN A 229 -8.52 -13.00 10.23
C GLN A 229 -7.77 -14.20 10.82
N TRP A 230 -6.71 -14.65 10.15
CA TRP A 230 -5.83 -15.70 10.65
C TRP A 230 -5.20 -15.28 11.99
N ILE A 231 -4.55 -14.11 12.07
CA ILE A 231 -3.95 -13.60 13.31
C ILE A 231 -4.99 -13.54 14.44
N ARG A 232 -6.17 -12.95 14.20
CA ARG A 232 -7.25 -12.85 15.20
C ARG A 232 -7.69 -14.21 15.72
N LYS A 233 -7.82 -15.21 14.85
CA LYS A 233 -8.20 -16.57 15.24
C LYS A 233 -7.13 -17.24 16.10
N TYR A 234 -5.85 -17.01 15.80
CA TYR A 234 -4.73 -17.55 16.58
C TYR A 234 -4.64 -16.90 17.96
N THR A 235 -4.73 -15.57 18.04
CA THR A 235 -4.73 -14.84 19.33
C THR A 235 -5.88 -15.28 20.22
N ALA A 236 -7.12 -15.33 19.70
CA ALA A 236 -8.27 -15.79 20.47
C ALA A 236 -8.17 -17.26 20.93
N LYS A 237 -7.41 -18.10 20.22
CA LYS A 237 -7.14 -19.49 20.65
C LYS A 237 -6.10 -19.53 21.78
N ALA A 238 -5.10 -18.64 21.75
CA ALA A 238 -4.11 -18.53 22.81
C ALA A 238 -4.77 -18.03 24.12
N ASP A 239 -5.60 -16.99 24.05
CA ASP A 239 -6.31 -16.42 25.21
C ASP A 239 -7.19 -17.47 25.91
N ARG A 240 -8.01 -18.20 25.14
CA ARG A 240 -8.84 -19.30 25.67
C ARG A 240 -8.02 -20.43 26.30
N LYS A 241 -6.82 -20.70 25.80
CA LYS A 241 -5.93 -21.72 26.37
C LYS A 241 -5.36 -21.26 27.71
N GLN A 242 -5.11 -19.96 27.86
CA GLN A 242 -4.58 -19.38 29.09
C GLN A 242 -5.65 -19.30 30.18
N GLU A 243 -6.88 -18.88 29.83
CA GLU A 243 -8.04 -18.93 30.74
C GLU A 243 -8.38 -20.35 31.22
N ALA A 244 -8.12 -21.38 30.40
CA ALA A 244 -8.35 -22.77 30.80
C ALA A 244 -7.29 -23.34 31.76
N ILE A 245 -6.18 -22.64 31.95
CA ILE A 245 -5.05 -23.06 32.81
C ILE A 245 -5.03 -22.26 34.14
N SER A 246 -5.65 -21.08 34.17
CA SER A 246 -5.86 -20.26 35.37
C SER A 246 -7.08 -20.71 36.17
#